data_AF-A0A2E4VEL5-F1
#
_entry.id   AF-A0A2E4VEL5-F1
#
_cell.length_a   1.000
_cell.length_b   1.000
_cell.length_c   1.000
_cell.angle_alpha   90.00
_cell.angle_beta   90.00
_cell.angle_gamma   90.00
#
_symmetry.space_group_name_H-M   'P 1'
#
loop_
_entity.id
_entity.type
_entity.pdbx_description
1 polymer ?
#
loop_
_entity_poly.entity_id
_entity_poly.type
_entity_poly.pdbx_seq_one_letter_code
_entity_poly.pdbx_strand_id
1 'polypeptide(L)'
;MVTLICAKISGASKIIVVGGPKVRLDLAQNMGVDVTIDIDEFPSVQDRTELLKSHANKGEDADVVFECAGFLPATPEGLSYVSYGGTFVEVGHFVIWAR
;
A
#
# COMPACT_ATOMS: atom_id res chain seq x y z
N MET A 1 -0.21 7.09 7.52
CA MET A 1 -1.34 8.05 7.43
C MET A 1 -0.92 9.41 6.85
N VAL A 2 0.22 9.99 7.23
CA VAL A 2 0.70 11.25 6.60
C VAL A 2 0.79 11.12 5.07
N THR A 3 1.40 10.05 4.57
CA THR A 3 1.53 9.77 3.13
C THR A 3 0.17 9.72 2.40
N LEU A 4 -0.85 9.15 3.03
CA LEU A 4 -2.22 9.11 2.50
C LEU A 4 -2.78 10.53 2.30
N ILE A 5 -2.66 11.41 3.31
CA ILE A 5 -3.12 12.80 3.18
C ILE A 5 -2.34 13.51 2.09
N CYS A 6 -1.01 13.36 2.08
CA CYS A 6 -0.18 14.00 1.07
C CYS A 6 -0.58 13.56 -0.34
N ALA A 7 -0.77 12.27 -0.58
CA ALA A 7 -1.23 11.76 -1.88
C ALA A 7 -2.59 12.35 -2.29
N LYS A 8 -3.53 12.46 -1.34
CA LYS A 8 -4.85 13.03 -1.58
C LYS A 8 -4.79 14.52 -1.89
N ILE A 9 -4.02 15.31 -1.14
CA ILE A 9 -3.82 16.75 -1.39
C ILE A 9 -3.10 16.97 -2.74
N SER A 10 -2.18 16.08 -3.11
CA SER A 10 -1.50 16.10 -4.41
C SER A 10 -2.39 15.70 -5.59
N GLY A 11 -3.65 15.32 -5.35
CA GLY A 11 -4.62 15.02 -6.41
C GLY A 11 -4.54 13.59 -6.95
N ALA A 12 -4.06 12.63 -6.16
CA ALA A 12 -4.12 11.22 -6.55
C ALA A 12 -5.58 10.81 -6.85
N SER A 13 -5.80 10.18 -8.01
CA SER A 13 -7.13 9.83 -8.51
C SER A 13 -7.72 8.58 -7.83
N LYS A 14 -6.84 7.68 -7.36
CA LYS A 14 -7.18 6.46 -6.65
C LYS A 14 -6.09 6.17 -5.62
N ILE A 15 -6.46 5.90 -4.39
CA ILE A 15 -5.55 5.56 -3.30
C ILE A 15 -6.00 4.25 -2.66
N ILE A 16 -5.08 3.29 -2.60
CA ILE A 16 -5.27 1.99 -1.95
C ILE A 16 -4.27 1.91 -0.80
N VAL A 17 -4.74 1.56 0.40
CA VAL A 17 -3.87 1.33 1.56
C VAL A 17 -3.91 -0.15 1.93
N VAL A 18 -2.76 -0.81 1.80
CA VAL A 18 -2.56 -2.19 2.24
C VAL A 18 -1.83 -2.17 3.57
N GLY A 19 -2.30 -2.92 4.56
CA GLY A 19 -1.59 -3.04 5.83
C GLY A 19 -2.50 -3.45 6.99
N GLY A 20 -2.07 -3.07 8.19
CA GLY A 20 -2.81 -3.30 9.43
C GLY A 20 -2.21 -2.48 10.58
N PRO A 21 -2.74 -2.63 11.80
CA PRO A 21 -3.97 -3.34 12.14
C PRO A 21 -5.23 -2.61 11.64
N LYS A 22 -6.38 -3.30 11.62
CA LYS A 22 -7.70 -2.78 11.20
C LYS A 22 -8.03 -1.35 11.66
N VAL A 23 -7.74 -1.01 12.91
CA VAL A 23 -7.99 0.35 13.45
C VAL A 23 -7.28 1.46 12.65
N ARG A 24 -6.11 1.19 12.06
CA ARG A 24 -5.41 2.16 11.19
C ARG A 24 -6.04 2.25 9.80
N LEU A 25 -6.62 1.15 9.31
CA LEU A 25 -7.37 1.13 8.06
C LEU A 25 -8.70 1.87 8.21
N ASP A 26 -9.40 1.70 9.33
CA ASP A 26 -10.62 2.45 9.63
C ASP A 26 -10.33 3.97 9.69
N LEU A 27 -9.17 4.36 10.25
CA LEU A 27 -8.70 5.74 10.18
C LEU A 27 -8.44 6.19 8.73
N ALA A 28 -7.80 5.37 7.90
CA ALA A 28 -7.59 5.67 6.48
C ALA A 28 -8.92 5.88 5.73
N GLN A 29 -9.93 5.06 6.02
CA GLN A 29 -11.31 5.20 5.51
C GLN A 29 -11.93 6.53 5.92
N ASN A 30 -11.81 6.92 7.20
CA ASN A 30 -12.29 8.22 7.68
C ASN A 30 -11.56 9.41 7.02
N MET A 31 -10.34 9.21 6.52
CA MET A 31 -9.57 10.21 5.75
C MET A 31 -9.92 10.19 4.24
N GLY A 32 -10.80 9.26 3.84
CA GLY A 32 -11.33 9.08 2.50
C GLY A 32 -10.31 8.48 1.53
N VAL A 33 -9.56 7.47 1.96
CA VAL A 33 -8.94 6.51 1.04
C VAL A 33 -10.02 5.79 0.23
N ASP A 34 -9.71 5.36 -0.99
CA ASP A 34 -10.70 4.66 -1.82
C ASP A 34 -10.87 3.19 -1.42
N VAL A 35 -9.77 2.54 -1.03
CA VAL A 35 -9.75 1.11 -0.69
C VAL A 35 -8.75 0.88 0.43
N THR A 36 -9.12 -0.01 1.35
CA THR A 36 -8.21 -0.60 2.33
C THR A 36 -8.17 -2.10 2.18
N ILE A 37 -6.99 -2.69 2.28
CA ILE A 37 -6.77 -4.14 2.26
C ILE A 37 -6.10 -4.52 3.59
N ASP A 38 -6.79 -5.34 4.38
CA ASP A 38 -6.28 -5.82 5.66
C ASP A 38 -5.43 -7.08 5.47
N ILE A 39 -4.17 -7.01 5.91
CA ILE A 39 -3.22 -8.14 5.81
C ILE A 39 -3.61 -9.31 6.71
N ASP A 40 -4.39 -9.07 7.77
CA ASP A 40 -4.87 -10.12 8.67
C ASP A 40 -6.06 -10.88 8.03
N GLU A 41 -6.86 -10.21 7.20
CA GLU A 41 -7.95 -10.84 6.42
C GLU A 41 -7.42 -11.58 5.18
N PHE A 42 -6.35 -11.06 4.57
CA PHE A 42 -5.73 -11.61 3.36
C PHE A 42 -4.24 -11.90 3.62
N PRO A 43 -3.88 -13.05 4.23
CA PRO A 43 -2.49 -13.34 4.59
C PRO A 43 -1.58 -13.64 3.39
N SER A 44 -2.16 -14.12 2.28
CA SER A 44 -1.46 -14.37 1.02
C SER A 44 -1.13 -13.07 0.30
N VAL A 45 0.15 -12.89 -0.06
CA VAL A 45 0.59 -11.75 -0.87
C VAL A 45 -0.13 -11.74 -2.21
N GLN A 46 -0.28 -12.92 -2.83
CA GLN A 46 -0.93 -13.11 -4.12
C GLN A 46 -2.38 -12.63 -4.08
N ASP A 47 -3.12 -13.01 -3.04
CA ASP A 47 -4.53 -12.62 -2.87
C ASP A 47 -4.65 -11.10 -2.73
N ARG A 48 -3.73 -10.46 -1.99
CA ARG A 48 -3.66 -8.99 -1.88
C ARG A 48 -3.34 -8.33 -3.21
N THR A 49 -2.41 -8.89 -3.98
CA THR A 49 -2.07 -8.38 -5.32
C THR A 49 -3.25 -8.44 -6.26
N GLU A 50 -3.97 -9.57 -6.30
CA GLU A 50 -5.15 -9.75 -7.14
C GLU A 50 -6.28 -8.79 -6.73
N LEU A 51 -6.51 -8.63 -5.42
CA LEU A 51 -7.49 -7.69 -4.90
C LEU A 51 -7.13 -6.24 -5.25
N LEU A 52 -5.87 -5.83 -5.08
CA LEU A 52 -5.37 -4.52 -5.50
C LEU A 52 -5.62 -4.28 -6.99
N LYS A 53 -5.25 -5.25 -7.85
CA LYS A 53 -5.47 -5.17 -9.31
C LYS A 53 -6.94 -5.09 -9.69
N SER A 54 -7.82 -5.76 -8.95
CA SER A 54 -9.28 -5.67 -9.16
C SER A 54 -9.85 -4.27 -8.90
N HIS A 55 -9.16 -3.47 -8.09
CA HIS A 55 -9.53 -2.10 -7.75
C HIS A 55 -8.78 -1.04 -8.57
N ALA A 56 -7.76 -1.45 -9.32
CA ALA A 56 -6.96 -0.54 -10.12
C ALA A 56 -7.71 -0.13 -11.40
N ASN A 57 -7.44 1.08 -11.86
CA ASN A 57 -8.04 1.56 -13.09
C ASN A 57 -7.50 0.71 -14.26
N LYS A 58 -8.41 0.09 -15.02
CA LYS A 58 -8.09 -0.71 -16.21
C LYS A 58 -7.17 -1.93 -15.94
N GLY A 59 -7.05 -2.38 -14.70
CA GLY A 59 -6.17 -3.49 -14.32
C GLY A 59 -4.68 -3.15 -14.41
N GLU A 60 -4.33 -1.86 -14.44
CA GLU A 60 -2.95 -1.38 -14.43
C GLU A 60 -2.38 -1.43 -12.99
N ASP A 61 -1.07 -1.64 -12.86
CA ASP A 61 -0.36 -1.54 -11.58
C ASP A 61 -0.27 -0.06 -11.12
N ALA A 62 0.14 0.20 -9.88
CA ALA A 62 0.18 1.55 -9.33
C ALA A 62 1.33 2.41 -9.90
N ASP A 63 1.02 3.66 -10.29
CA ASP A 63 2.03 4.62 -10.76
C ASP A 63 3.06 4.98 -9.69
N VAL A 64 2.63 5.04 -8.43
CA VAL A 64 3.47 5.33 -7.27
C VAL A 64 3.08 4.43 -6.11
N VAL A 65 4.05 3.76 -5.50
CA VAL A 65 3.87 2.96 -4.28
C VAL A 65 4.75 3.53 -3.18
N PHE A 66 4.18 3.73 -2.00
CA PHE A 66 4.90 4.12 -0.80
C PHE A 66 4.93 2.96 0.19
N GLU A 67 6.11 2.41 0.45
CA GLU A 67 6.32 1.47 1.56
C GLU A 67 6.45 2.27 2.85
N CYS A 68 5.60 1.97 3.82
CA CYS A 68 5.51 2.71 5.09
C CYS A 68 5.43 1.79 6.31
N ALA A 69 5.51 0.47 6.14
CA ALA A 69 5.43 -0.49 7.23
C ALA A 69 6.80 -0.71 7.87
N GLY A 70 7.89 -0.58 7.10
CA GLY A 70 9.24 -0.89 7.55
C GLY A 70 9.42 -2.35 7.94
N PHE A 71 8.58 -3.22 7.38
CA PHE A 71 8.58 -4.67 7.58
C PHE A 71 9.24 -5.32 6.37
N LEU A 72 10.26 -6.16 6.59
CA LEU A 72 11.13 -6.68 5.53
C LEU A 72 10.37 -7.34 4.35
N PRO A 73 9.34 -8.19 4.56
CA PRO A 73 8.53 -8.74 3.47
C PRO A 73 7.68 -7.72 2.70
N ALA A 74 7.39 -6.55 3.25
CA ALA A 74 6.54 -5.54 2.61
C ALA A 74 7.25 -4.85 1.42
N THR A 75 8.58 -4.75 1.44
CA THR A 75 9.34 -4.13 0.34
C THR A 75 9.21 -4.92 -0.98
N PRO A 76 9.52 -6.23 -1.06
CA PRO A 76 9.36 -6.97 -2.32
C PRO A 76 7.89 -7.09 -2.76
N GLU A 77 6.94 -7.14 -1.83
CA GLU A 77 5.52 -7.10 -2.12
C GLU A 77 5.12 -5.76 -2.74
N GLY A 78 5.48 -4.64 -2.13
CA GLY A 78 5.18 -3.30 -2.63
C GLY A 78 5.81 -3.04 -3.99
N LEU A 79 7.02 -3.54 -4.25
CA LEU A 79 7.65 -3.47 -5.58
C LEU A 79 6.82 -4.19 -6.65
N SER A 80 6.14 -5.28 -6.30
CA SER A 80 5.27 -6.01 -7.24
C SER A 80 3.99 -5.26 -7.59
N TYR A 81 3.65 -4.20 -6.86
CA TYR A 81 2.50 -3.35 -7.10
C TYR A 81 2.79 -2.17 -8.01
N VAL A 82 4.06 -1.88 -8.29
CA VAL A 82 4.47 -0.70 -9.07
C VAL A 82 4.40 -1.02 -10.55
N SER A 83 3.80 -0.11 -11.33
CA SER A 83 3.77 -0.21 -12.77
C SER A 83 5.15 -0.09 -13.40
N TYR A 84 5.29 -0.61 -14.63
CA TYR A 84 6.51 -0.41 -15.38
C TYR A 84 6.73 1.09 -15.65
N GLY A 85 7.87 1.62 -15.20
CA GLY A 85 8.18 3.05 -15.25
C GLY A 85 7.57 3.87 -14.10
N GLY A 86 6.88 3.22 -13.15
CA GLY A 86 6.37 3.84 -11.94
C GLY A 86 7.45 4.13 -10.90
N THR A 87 7.03 4.71 -9.78
CA THR A 87 7.92 5.12 -8.68
C THR A 87 7.65 4.30 -7.42
N PHE A 88 8.68 3.65 -6.89
CA PHE A 88 8.65 3.06 -5.55
C PHE A 88 9.36 3.96 -4.56
N VAL A 89 8.71 4.31 -3.46
CA VAL A 89 9.27 5.15 -2.39
C VAL A 89 9.31 4.35 -1.10
N GLU A 90 10.51 4.02 -0.65
CA GLU A 90 10.72 3.47 0.69
C GLU A 90 10.74 4.62 1.70
N VAL A 91 9.71 4.74 2.54
CA VAL A 91 9.62 5.83 3.54
C VAL A 91 10.41 5.51 4.81
N GLY A 92 10.55 4.22 5.15
CA GLY A 92 11.40 3.82 6.27
C GLY A 92 11.50 2.31 6.38
N HIS A 93 12.72 1.81 6.46
CA HIS A 93 13.02 0.38 6.57
C HIS A 93 13.66 0.08 7.92
N PHE A 94 13.04 -0.79 8.73
CA PHE A 94 13.59 -1.18 10.03
C PHE A 94 14.04 -2.64 10.00
N VAL A 95 15.34 -2.84 9.80
CA VAL A 95 16.00 -4.13 10.01
C VAL A 95 16.59 -4.16 11.41
N ILE A 96 15.93 -4.86 12.33
CA ILE A 96 16.63 -5.29 13.54
C ILE A 96 17.63 -6.37 13.14
N TRP A 97 18.88 -6.23 13.59
CA TRP A 97 19.82 -7.34 13.52
C TRP A 97 19.30 -8.45 14.43
N ALA A 98 18.71 -9.49 13.85
CA ALA A 98 18.53 -10.76 14.54
C ALA A 98 19.93 -11.31 14.82
N ARG A 99 20.35 -11.25 16.08
CA ARG A 99 21.37 -12.16 16.59
C ARG A 99 20.74 -13.51 16.87
#